data_AF-A0A380FK96-F1
#
_entry.id   AF-A0A380FK96-F1
#
_cell.length_a   1.000
_cell.length_b   1.000
_cell.length_c   1.000
_cell.angle_alpha   90.00
_cell.angle_beta   90.00
_cell.angle_gamma   90.00
#
_symmetry.space_group_name_H-M   'P 1'
#
loop_
_entity.id
_entity.type
_entity.pdbx_description
1 polymer ?
#
loop_
_entity_poly.entity_id
_entity_poly.type
_entity_poly.pdbx_seq_one_letter_code
_entity_poly.pdbx_strand_id
1 'polypeptide(L)'
;MTKPFEHIKEMQEQMKFETDWLAKHAEEYDTDEYKAHIARYENISNQFEQQEGYQYESKIKTVLHGLNFTEDDFNRPINDFSGGQKTRLSLAQMLLNEPDLLLLDEPTNPLRYGDDTMA
;
A
#
# COMPACT_ATOMS: atom_id res chain seq x y z
N MET A 1 1.82 -3.50 -8.21
CA MET A 1 1.70 -2.16 -7.58
C MET A 1 2.28 -2.10 -6.18
N THR A 2 2.76 -3.21 -5.61
CA THR A 2 3.38 -3.27 -4.28
C THR A 2 4.85 -2.87 -4.24
N LYS A 3 5.54 -2.78 -5.38
CA LYS A 3 7.00 -2.53 -5.43
C LYS A 3 7.51 -1.38 -4.55
N PRO A 4 6.85 -0.22 -4.45
CA PRO A 4 7.32 0.87 -3.58
C PRO A 4 7.23 0.54 -2.08
N PHE A 5 6.40 -0.43 -1.71
CA PHE A 5 6.05 -0.77 -0.34
C PHE A 5 6.38 -2.21 0.02
N GLU A 6 7.17 -2.92 -0.81
CA GLU A 6 7.59 -4.29 -0.53
C GLU A 6 8.36 -4.37 0.79
N HIS A 7 9.24 -3.39 1.07
CA HIS A 7 9.95 -3.30 2.34
C HIS A 7 9.00 -3.12 3.54
N ILE A 8 7.99 -2.24 3.43
CA ILE A 8 6.99 -2.03 4.49
C ILE A 8 6.17 -3.31 4.73
N LYS A 9 5.81 -4.01 3.66
CA LYS A 9 5.08 -5.28 3.74
C LYS A 9 5.93 -6.39 4.39
N GLU A 10 7.21 -6.49 4.04
CA GLU A 10 8.15 -7.42 4.66
C GLU A 10 8.28 -7.14 6.17
N MET A 11 8.40 -5.87 6.56
CA MET A 11 8.43 -5.48 7.98
C MET A 11 7.13 -5.86 8.70
N GLN A 12 5.98 -5.69 8.05
CA GLN A 12 4.69 -6.11 8.60
C GLN A 12 4.58 -7.63 8.77
N GLU A 13 5.07 -8.41 7.82
CA GLU A 13 5.14 -9.87 7.91
C GLU A 13 6.08 -10.32 9.05
N GLN A 14 7.23 -9.65 9.21
CA GLN A 14 8.17 -9.90 10.30
C GLN A 14 7.58 -9.55 11.67
N MET A 15 6.92 -8.39 11.81
CA MET A 15 6.21 -8.03 13.04
C MET A 15 5.16 -9.08 13.41
N LYS A 16 4.38 -9.53 12.42
CA LYS A 16 3.37 -10.57 12.64
C LYS A 16 4.01 -11.88 13.13
N PHE A 17 5.10 -12.29 12.50
CA PHE A 17 5.84 -13.49 12.91
C PHE A 17 6.31 -13.40 14.36
N GLU A 18 6.93 -12.28 14.74
CA GLU A 18 7.40 -12.05 16.11
C GLU A 18 6.24 -12.08 17.11
N THR A 19 5.11 -11.42 16.80
CA THR A 19 3.92 -11.44 17.67
C THR A 19 3.29 -12.83 17.79
N ASP A 20 3.20 -13.59 16.69
CA ASP A 20 2.66 -14.95 16.69
C ASP A 20 3.55 -15.90 17.49
N TRP A 21 4.87 -15.71 17.43
CA TRP A 21 5.82 -16.49 18.22
C TRP A 21 5.71 -16.14 19.70
N LEU A 22 5.68 -14.85 20.07
CA LEU A 22 5.55 -14.39 21.46
C LEU A 22 4.24 -14.86 22.10
N ALA A 23 3.14 -14.86 21.34
CA ALA A 23 1.85 -15.35 21.81
C ALA A 23 1.86 -16.86 22.12
N LYS A 24 2.60 -17.66 21.34
CA LYS A 24 2.73 -19.11 21.53
C LYS A 24 3.65 -19.49 22.69
N HIS A 25 4.61 -18.62 23.03
CA HIS A 25 5.61 -18.86 24.09
C HIS A 25 5.40 -17.93 25.29
N ALA A 26 4.15 -17.50 25.54
CA ALA A 26 3.82 -16.53 26.59
C ALA A 26 4.22 -16.99 28.01
N GLU A 27 4.30 -18.31 28.24
CA GLU A 27 4.74 -18.87 29.53
C GLU A 27 6.26 -18.83 29.73
N GLU A 28 7.03 -18.56 28.67
CA GLU A 28 8.50 -18.55 28.65
C GLU A 28 9.08 -17.12 28.71
N TYR A 29 8.33 -16.18 29.27
CA TYR A 29 8.60 -14.74 29.20
C TYR A 29 9.95 -14.29 29.79
N ASP A 30 10.52 -15.07 30.71
CA ASP A 30 11.80 -14.74 31.36
C ASP A 30 13.02 -15.30 30.61
N THR A 31 12.81 -16.13 29.58
CA THR A 31 13.91 -16.69 28.79
C THR A 31 14.61 -15.62 27.96
N ASP A 32 15.91 -15.80 27.73
CA ASP A 32 16.71 -14.90 26.88
C ASP A 32 16.19 -14.90 25.44
N GLU A 33 15.64 -16.03 24.97
CA GLU A 33 15.04 -16.16 23.65
C GLU A 33 13.77 -15.29 23.54
N TYR A 34 12.87 -15.34 24.52
CA TYR A 34 11.68 -14.50 24.54
C TYR A 34 12.01 -13.01 24.58
N LYS A 35 12.97 -12.62 25.41
CA LYS A 35 13.49 -11.24 25.47
C LYS A 35 14.09 -10.79 24.12
N ALA A 36 14.75 -11.69 23.40
CA ALA A 36 15.28 -11.41 22.07
C ALA A 36 14.18 -11.22 21.01
N HIS A 37 13.10 -12.00 21.07
CA HIS A 37 11.91 -11.82 20.21
C HIS A 37 11.21 -10.48 20.48
N ILE A 38 11.08 -10.07 21.74
CA ILE A 38 10.59 -8.73 22.11
C ILE A 38 11.47 -7.64 21.51
N ALA A 39 12.79 -7.72 21.71
CA ALA A 39 13.72 -6.68 21.23
C ALA A 39 13.70 -6.56 19.69
N ARG A 40 13.53 -7.69 18.96
CA ARG A 40 13.35 -7.69 17.51
C ARG A 40 12.05 -7.02 17.09
N TYR A 41 10.94 -7.38 17.74
CA TYR A 41 9.64 -6.75 17.48
C TYR A 41 9.70 -5.23 17.72
N GLU A 42 10.28 -4.79 18.84
CA GLU A 42 10.44 -3.36 19.15
C GLU A 42 11.28 -2.63 18.09
N ASN A 43 12.37 -3.24 17.63
CA ASN A 43 13.23 -2.65 16.60
C ASN A 43 12.47 -2.47 15.28
N ILE A 44 11.78 -3.52 14.81
CA ILE A 44 11.04 -3.50 13.55
C ILE A 44 9.85 -2.55 13.65
N SER A 45 9.12 -2.54 14.77
CA SER A 45 8.00 -1.63 15.02
C SER A 45 8.44 -0.16 14.98
N ASN A 46 9.54 0.18 15.64
CA ASN A 46 10.10 1.54 15.61
C ASN A 46 10.52 1.96 14.19
N GLN A 47 11.14 1.05 13.43
CA GLN A 47 11.48 1.33 12.03
C GLN A 47 10.23 1.50 11.16
N PHE A 48 9.20 0.67 11.40
CA PHE A 48 7.93 0.73 10.68
C PHE A 48 7.21 2.06 10.94
N GLU A 49 7.23 2.53 12.19
CA GLU A 49 6.68 3.83 12.57
C GLU A 49 7.46 5.01 11.97
N GLN A 50 8.80 4.95 11.99
CA GLN A 50 9.67 5.97 11.37
C GLN A 50 9.49 6.09 9.85
N GLN A 51 9.13 5.01 9.17
CA GLN A 51 8.85 5.00 7.74
C GLN A 51 7.38 5.28 7.40
N GLU A 52 6.61 5.87 8.33
CA GLU A 52 5.19 6.12 8.17
C GLU A 52 4.37 4.87 7.80
N GLY A 53 4.83 3.68 8.19
CA GLY A 53 4.22 2.40 7.82
C GLY A 53 2.75 2.29 8.21
N TYR A 54 2.33 2.93 9.31
CA TYR A 54 0.93 3.03 9.71
C TYR A 54 0.10 3.99 8.84
N GLN A 55 0.74 4.98 8.22
CA GLN A 55 0.09 5.94 7.32
C GLN A 55 0.13 5.48 5.86
N TYR A 56 1.04 4.58 5.48
CA TYR A 56 1.18 4.09 4.10
C TYR A 56 -0.12 3.51 3.56
N GLU A 57 -0.82 2.66 4.32
CA GLU A 57 -2.11 2.11 3.89
C GLU A 57 -3.16 3.21 3.73
N SER A 58 -3.21 4.16 4.66
CA SER A 58 -4.13 5.30 4.59
C SER A 58 -3.84 6.21 3.39
N LYS A 59 -2.57 6.43 3.08
CA LYS A 59 -2.08 7.23 1.95
C LYS A 59 -2.42 6.57 0.62
N ILE A 60 -2.20 5.25 0.51
CA ILE A 60 -2.64 4.45 -0.65
C ILE A 60 -4.15 4.55 -0.84
N LYS A 61 -4.92 4.31 0.22
CA LYS A 61 -6.39 4.40 0.16
C LYS A 61 -6.84 5.79 -0.27
N THR A 62 -6.24 6.84 0.29
CA THR A 62 -6.55 8.24 -0.05
C THR A 62 -6.27 8.55 -1.51
N VAL A 63 -5.09 8.17 -2.03
CA VAL A 63 -4.71 8.39 -3.44
C VAL A 63 -5.62 7.59 -4.38
N LEU A 64 -5.87 6.32 -4.07
CA LEU A 64 -6.70 5.45 -4.90
C LEU A 64 -8.18 5.90 -4.90
N HIS A 65 -8.73 6.29 -3.74
CA HIS A 65 -10.07 6.89 -3.68
C HIS A 65 -10.15 8.18 -4.48
N GLY A 66 -9.12 9.04 -4.42
CA GLY A 66 -9.03 10.26 -5.23
C GLY A 66 -9.00 10.02 -6.75
N LEU A 67 -8.66 8.80 -7.17
CA LEU A 67 -8.65 8.37 -8.58
C LEU A 67 -9.83 7.45 -8.95
N ASN A 68 -10.90 7.46 -8.15
CA ASN A 68 -12.12 6.66 -8.32
C ASN A 68 -11.90 5.13 -8.28
N PHE A 69 -10.98 4.65 -7.45
CA PHE A 69 -10.90 3.23 -7.09
C PHE A 69 -11.63 2.96 -5.78
N THR A 70 -12.26 1.78 -5.70
CA THR A 70 -12.98 1.29 -4.53
C THR A 70 -12.18 0.20 -3.82
N GLU A 71 -12.53 -0.14 -2.57
CA GLU A 71 -11.84 -1.22 -1.84
C GLU A 71 -11.95 -2.57 -2.55
N ASP A 72 -13.06 -2.81 -3.28
CA ASP A 72 -13.25 -3.99 -4.13
C ASP A 72 -12.24 -4.05 -5.27
N ASP A 73 -11.69 -2.91 -5.70
CA ASP A 73 -10.69 -2.84 -6.76
C ASP A 73 -9.28 -3.16 -6.27
N PHE A 74 -8.99 -3.05 -4.97
CA PHE A 74 -7.61 -3.19 -4.46
C PHE A 74 -7.06 -4.61 -4.61
N ASN A 75 -7.94 -5.60 -4.60
CA ASN A 75 -7.58 -7.02 -4.72
C ASN A 75 -7.76 -7.56 -6.15
N ARG A 76 -8.20 -6.72 -7.11
CA ARG A 76 -8.43 -7.16 -8.49
C ARG A 76 -7.11 -7.29 -9.25
N PRO A 77 -6.94 -8.35 -10.08
CA PRO A 77 -5.82 -8.44 -11.00
C PRO A 77 -5.73 -7.22 -11.92
N ILE A 78 -4.51 -6.68 -12.11
CA ILE A 78 -4.26 -5.50 -12.95
C ILE A 78 -4.78 -5.68 -14.39
N ASN A 79 -4.81 -6.93 -14.87
CA ASN A 79 -5.28 -7.27 -16.20
C ASN A 79 -6.77 -6.99 -16.42
N ASP A 80 -7.57 -6.98 -15.34
CA ASP A 80 -9.03 -6.83 -15.38
C ASP A 80 -9.49 -5.36 -15.42
N PHE A 81 -8.54 -4.41 -15.37
CA PHE A 81 -8.81 -2.98 -15.47
C PHE A 81 -8.83 -2.51 -16.94
N SER A 82 -9.75 -1.59 -17.24
CA SER A 82 -9.82 -0.89 -18.54
C SER A 82 -8.56 -0.05 -18.79
N GLY A 83 -8.29 0.32 -20.05
CA GLY A 83 -7.14 1.14 -20.43
C GLY A 83 -7.05 2.46 -19.64
N GLY A 84 -8.18 3.15 -19.45
CA GLY A 84 -8.23 4.39 -18.66
C GLY A 84 -8.00 4.16 -17.16
N GLN A 85 -8.45 3.03 -16.61
CA GLN A 85 -8.15 2.66 -15.22
C GLN A 85 -6.66 2.33 -15.05
N LYS A 86 -6.04 1.64 -16.01
CA LYS A 86 -4.59 1.38 -15.98
C LYS A 86 -3.78 2.66 -15.99
N THR A 87 -4.18 3.68 -16.77
CA THR A 87 -3.54 5.01 -16.74
C THR A 87 -3.67 5.67 -15.37
N ARG A 88 -4.87 5.62 -14.75
CA ARG A 88 -5.07 6.16 -13.39
C ARG A 88 -4.26 5.39 -12.34
N LEU A 89 -4.11 4.07 -12.47
CA LEU A 89 -3.27 3.27 -11.58
C LEU A 89 -1.78 3.63 -11.71
N SER A 90 -1.29 3.88 -12.92
CA SER A 90 0.07 4.38 -13.15
C SER A 90 0.28 5.74 -12.49
N LEU A 91 -0.72 6.64 -12.59
CA LEU A 91 -0.70 7.93 -11.91
C LEU A 91 -0.69 7.78 -10.38
N ALA A 92 -1.52 6.89 -9.82
CA ALA A 92 -1.50 6.56 -8.39
C ALA A 92 -0.11 6.11 -7.94
N GLN A 93 0.52 5.21 -8.70
CA GLN A 93 1.86 4.73 -8.38
C GLN A 93 2.90 5.86 -8.42
N MET A 94 2.78 6.81 -9.34
CA MET A 94 3.65 7.99 -9.38
C MET A 94 3.40 8.91 -8.19
N LEU A 95 2.15 9.21 -7.85
CA LEU A 95 1.80 10.06 -6.69
C LEU A 95 2.26 9.46 -5.36
N LEU A 96 2.20 8.13 -5.24
CA LEU A 96 2.65 7.40 -4.05
C LEU A 96 4.18 7.35 -3.90
N ASN A 97 4.93 7.59 -4.98
CA ASN A 97 6.38 7.71 -4.95
C ASN A 97 6.86 9.13 -4.63
N GLU A 98 5.96 10.07 -4.35
CA GLU A 98 6.26 11.46 -3.98
C GLU A 98 7.36 12.15 -4.81
N PRO A 99 7.22 12.22 -6.16
CA PRO A 99 8.22 12.86 -6.99
C PRO A 99 8.27 14.38 -6.74
N ASP A 100 9.49 14.93 -6.65
CA ASP A 100 9.72 16.37 -6.49
C ASP A 100 9.16 17.22 -7.65
N LEU A 101 9.01 16.62 -8.84
CA LEU A 101 8.44 17.24 -10.03
C LEU A 101 7.70 16.20 -10.88
N LEU A 102 6.43 16.46 -11.16
CA LEU A 102 5.60 15.64 -12.04
C LEU A 102 5.22 16.45 -13.29
N LEU A 103 5.73 16.06 -14.45
CA LEU A 103 5.33 16.62 -15.74
C LEU A 103 4.30 15.68 -16.39
N LEU A 104 3.06 16.13 -16.47
CA LEU A 104 1.96 15.44 -17.13
C LEU A 104 1.67 16.14 -18.46
N ASP A 105 1.88 15.45 -19.58
CA ASP A 105 1.42 15.91 -20.88
C ASP A 105 0.03 15.30 -21.15
N GLU A 106 -0.96 16.16 -21.44
CA GLU A 106 -2.36 15.79 -21.72
C GLU A 106 -3.05 14.87 -20.65
N PRO A 107 -3.36 15.36 -19.43
CA PRO A 107 -3.96 14.54 -18.38
C PRO A 107 -5.46 14.22 -18.59
N THR A 108 -6.10 14.85 -19.58
CA THR A 108 -7.54 14.77 -19.80
C THR A 108 -7.86 14.45 -21.25
N ASN A 109 -7.63 13.21 -21.71
CA ASN A 109 -8.46 12.76 -22.83
C ASN A 109 -9.89 12.53 -22.27
N PRO A 110 -10.89 13.35 -22.62
CA PRO A 110 -12.19 13.27 -22.00
C PRO A 110 -12.90 11.99 -22.45
N LEU A 111 -13.63 11.41 -21.52
CA LEU A 111 -14.77 10.53 -21.77
C LEU A 111 -15.68 11.19 -22.83
N ARG A 112 -15.49 10.89 -24.11
CA ARG A 112 -16.45 11.29 -25.14
C ARG A 112 -17.72 10.46 -24.95
N TYR A 113 -18.68 11.03 -24.24
CA TYR A 113 -20.09 10.70 -24.34
C TYR A 113 -20.49 10.77 -25.81
N GLY A 114 -20.90 9.64 -26.38
CA GLY A 114 -21.62 9.60 -27.64
C GLY A 114 -23.10 9.82 -27.37
N ASP A 115 -23.53 11.08 -27.31
CA ASP A 115 -24.92 11.44 -27.58
C ASP A 115 -25.10 11.43 -29.10
N ASP A 116 -25.47 10.27 -29.66
CA ASP A 116 -26.09 10.21 -30.98
C ASP A 116 -27.59 10.50 -30.78
N THR A 117 -27.93 11.79 -30.72
CA THR A 117 -29.22 12.26 -31.23
C THR A 117 -29.27 11.95 -32.73
N MET A 118 -30.04 10.94 -33.11
CA MET A 118 -30.55 10.80 -34.47
C MET A 118 -32.08 10.87 -34.41
N ALA A 119 -32.56 12.08 -34.67
CA ALA A 119 -33.83 12.31 -35.35
C ALA A 119 -33.52 12.59 -36.82
#